data_AF-A0AAT9L9T0-F1
#
_entry.id   AF-A0AAT9L9T0-F1
#
_cell.length_a   1.000
_cell.length_b   1.000
_cell.length_c   1.000
_cell.angle_alpha   90.00
_cell.angle_beta   90.00
_cell.angle_gamma   90.00
#
_symmetry.space_group_name_H-M   'P 1'
#
loop_
_entity.id
_entity.type
_entity.pdbx_description
1 polymer ?
#
loop_
_entity_poly.entity_id
_entity_poly.type
_entity_poly.pdbx_seq_one_letter_code
_entity_poly.pdbx_strand_id
1 'polypeptide(L)'
;MQLWRLSALFLLGIGCNIVFHAYTAFRAAVSLGRLYRHFFDLLLAVFVLSSLALVIFIVNYGEIRLYVPVAIGLGFLTSNFLVGNVTYRVFLSLFRSIRKSLRWLVRTVIVPAKNTSRRILSTLRQWLSPSEPPGNGNLPPENPAD
;
A
#
# COMPACT_ATOMS: atom_id res chain seq x y z
N MET A 1 9.10 -40.27 -7.00
CA MET A 1 7.89 -39.50 -6.62
C MET A 1 8.07 -38.69 -5.31
N GLN A 2 8.76 -39.17 -4.27
CA GLN A 2 8.84 -38.40 -3.00
C GLN A 2 9.76 -37.17 -3.06
N LEU A 3 10.84 -37.22 -3.84
CA LEU A 3 11.80 -36.11 -3.99
C LEU A 3 11.16 -34.82 -4.53
N TRP A 4 10.27 -34.91 -5.51
CA TRP A 4 9.64 -33.71 -6.10
C TRP A 4 8.74 -32.97 -5.09
N ARG A 5 8.06 -33.71 -4.20
CA ARG A 5 7.22 -33.13 -3.13
C ARG A 5 8.07 -32.37 -2.12
N LEU A 6 9.18 -32.97 -1.72
CA LEU A 6 10.14 -32.37 -0.78
C LEU A 6 10.75 -31.08 -1.35
N SER A 7 11.19 -31.10 -2.61
CA SER A 7 11.71 -29.92 -3.29
C SER A 7 10.65 -28.82 -3.41
N ALA A 8 9.40 -29.15 -3.74
CA ALA A 8 8.32 -28.17 -3.83
C ALA A 8 8.03 -27.50 -2.46
N LEU A 9 8.00 -28.27 -1.38
CA LEU A 9 7.81 -27.76 -0.02
C LEU A 9 8.99 -26.90 0.47
N PHE A 10 10.21 -27.28 0.08
CA PHE A 10 11.41 -26.48 0.35
C PHE A 10 11.37 -25.13 -0.38
N LEU A 11 11.03 -25.14 -1.68
CA LEU A 11 10.84 -23.92 -2.48
C LEU A 11 9.72 -23.04 -1.93
N LEU A 12 8.63 -23.64 -1.43
CA LEU A 12 7.57 -22.92 -0.74
C LEU A 12 8.09 -22.19 0.51
N GLY A 13 8.92 -22.86 1.33
CA GLY A 13 9.59 -22.24 2.48
C GLY A 13 10.45 -21.04 2.10
N ILE A 14 11.19 -21.13 0.98
CA ILE A 14 11.95 -20.00 0.41
C ILE A 14 11.00 -18.86 0.01
N GLY A 15 9.91 -19.18 -0.68
CA GLY A 15 8.89 -18.22 -1.09
C GLY A 15 8.28 -17.47 0.11
N CYS A 16 7.92 -18.21 1.17
CA CYS A 16 7.42 -17.61 2.41
C CYS A 16 8.42 -16.63 3.04
N ASN A 17 9.71 -16.97 3.03
CA ASN A 17 10.76 -16.07 3.53
C ASN A 17 10.88 -14.79 2.69
N ILE A 18 10.83 -14.91 1.36
CA ILE A 18 10.84 -13.74 0.46
C ILE A 18 9.64 -12.83 0.75
N VAL A 19 8.44 -13.40 0.88
CA VAL A 19 7.21 -12.65 1.21
C VAL A 19 7.35 -11.96 2.57
N PHE A 20 7.91 -12.63 3.57
CA PHE A 20 8.12 -12.07 4.90
C PHE A 20 9.09 -10.87 4.89
N HIS A 21 10.20 -10.98 4.15
CA HIS A 21 11.16 -9.88 3.98
C HIS A 21 10.56 -8.73 3.18
N ALA A 22 9.81 -9.01 2.11
CA ALA A 22 9.09 -8.01 1.34
C ALA A 22 8.09 -7.26 2.22
N TYR A 23 7.30 -7.98 3.02
CA TYR A 23 6.35 -7.37 3.95
C TYR A 23 7.03 -6.52 5.02
N THR A 24 8.13 -7.01 5.60
CA THR A 24 8.87 -6.27 6.62
C THR A 24 9.51 -5.01 6.03
N ALA A 25 10.03 -5.08 4.81
CA ALA A 25 10.51 -3.92 4.06
C ALA A 25 9.38 -2.94 3.73
N PHE A 26 8.20 -3.43 3.35
CA PHE A 26 7.01 -2.61 3.12
C PHE A 26 6.58 -1.86 4.39
N ARG A 27 6.50 -2.55 5.53
CA ARG A 27 6.21 -1.94 6.84
C ARG A 27 7.23 -0.87 7.22
N ALA A 28 8.51 -1.10 6.95
CA ALA A 28 9.56 -0.12 7.20
C ALA A 28 9.46 1.09 6.25
N ALA A 29 9.03 0.87 5.01
CA ALA A 29 8.89 1.91 3.99
C ALA A 29 7.61 2.73 4.15
N VAL A 30 6.53 2.17 4.70
CA VAL A 30 5.23 2.83 4.87
C VAL A 30 4.92 2.95 6.37
N SER A 31 5.02 4.18 6.88
CA SER A 31 4.65 4.52 8.25
C SER A 31 3.12 4.54 8.40
N LEU A 32 2.48 3.37 8.38
CA LEU A 32 1.04 3.23 8.62
C LEU A 32 0.71 3.44 10.11
N GLY A 33 -0.47 4.01 10.38
CA GLY A 33 -1.00 4.15 11.73
C GLY A 33 -1.22 2.79 12.42
N ARG A 34 -1.36 2.81 13.76
CA ARG A 34 -1.40 1.59 14.61
C ARG A 34 -2.48 0.58 14.16
N LEU A 35 -3.67 1.05 13.78
CA LEU A 35 -4.80 0.20 13.38
C LEU A 35 -4.54 -0.52 12.04
N TYR A 36 -4.05 0.22 11.04
CA TYR A 36 -3.72 -0.36 9.74
C TYR A 36 -2.59 -1.39 9.84
N ARG A 37 -1.62 -1.19 10.74
CA ARG A 37 -0.54 -2.17 10.96
C ARG A 37 -1.10 -3.55 11.34
N HIS A 38 -2.00 -3.61 12.31
CA HIS A 38 -2.62 -4.86 12.72
C HIS A 38 -3.48 -5.48 11.62
N PHE A 39 -4.21 -4.67 10.86
CA PHE A 39 -4.99 -5.15 9.73
C PHE A 39 -4.11 -5.80 8.65
N PHE A 40 -3.00 -5.15 8.28
CA PHE A 40 -2.06 -5.72 7.30
C PHE A 40 -1.33 -6.95 7.84
N ASP A 41 -0.99 -7.00 9.14
CA ASP A 41 -0.40 -8.17 9.76
C ASP A 41 -1.37 -9.36 9.71
N LEU A 42 -2.66 -9.14 10.02
CA LEU A 42 -3.71 -10.17 9.92
C LEU A 42 -3.91 -10.62 8.47
N LEU A 43 -4.01 -9.68 7.53
CA LEU A 43 -4.22 -9.98 6.12
C LEU A 43 -3.07 -10.82 5.56
N LEU A 44 -1.83 -10.47 5.89
CA LEU A 44 -0.66 -11.26 5.50
C LEU A 44 -0.67 -12.65 6.15
N ALA A 45 -0.99 -12.74 7.44
CA ALA A 45 -1.05 -14.01 8.14
C ALA A 45 -2.08 -14.95 7.48
N VAL A 46 -3.29 -14.45 7.21
CA VAL A 46 -4.32 -15.20 6.48
C VAL A 46 -3.82 -15.61 5.10
N PHE A 47 -3.24 -14.69 4.33
CA PHE A 47 -2.74 -14.97 2.99
C PHE A 47 -1.66 -16.05 2.98
N VAL A 48 -0.68 -15.97 3.88
CA VAL A 48 0.42 -16.93 3.98
C VAL A 48 -0.08 -18.29 4.45
N LEU A 49 -0.94 -18.33 5.48
CA LEU A 49 -1.52 -19.58 5.99
C LEU A 49 -2.41 -20.26 4.95
N SER A 50 -3.29 -19.52 4.27
CA SER A 50 -4.12 -20.06 3.20
C SER A 50 -3.27 -20.57 2.03
N SER A 51 -2.21 -19.84 1.66
CA SER A 51 -1.30 -20.27 0.60
C SER A 51 -0.54 -21.54 0.97
N LEU A 52 -0.04 -21.65 2.20
CA LEU A 52 0.59 -22.85 2.74
C LEU A 52 -0.38 -24.04 2.73
N ALA A 53 -1.59 -23.84 3.27
CA ALA A 53 -2.61 -24.89 3.31
C ALA A 53 -2.97 -25.39 1.91
N LEU A 54 -3.15 -24.48 0.94
CA LEU A 54 -3.45 -24.83 -0.44
C LEU A 54 -2.33 -25.64 -1.10
N VAL A 55 -1.08 -25.21 -0.95
CA VAL A 55 0.06 -25.92 -1.56
C VAL A 55 0.29 -27.29 -0.90
N ILE A 56 0.16 -27.39 0.42
CA ILE A 56 0.23 -28.67 1.14
C ILE A 56 -0.89 -29.61 0.68
N PHE A 57 -2.10 -29.08 0.50
CA PHE A 57 -3.24 -29.85 -0.01
C PHE A 57 -2.97 -30.38 -1.42
N ILE A 58 -2.44 -29.55 -2.33
CA ILE A 58 -2.14 -29.96 -3.71
C ILE A 58 -0.99 -30.97 -3.77
N VAL A 59 0.11 -30.71 -3.06
CA VAL A 59 1.35 -31.51 -3.16
C VAL A 59 1.25 -32.83 -2.42
N ASN A 60 0.52 -32.84 -1.28
CA ASN A 60 0.48 -33.98 -0.38
C ASN A 60 -0.93 -34.54 -0.15
N TYR A 61 -1.91 -34.14 -0.95
CA TYR A 61 -3.32 -34.57 -0.84
C TYR A 61 -3.91 -34.36 0.57
N GLY A 62 -3.40 -33.38 1.31
CA GLY A 62 -3.84 -33.08 2.67
C GLY A 62 -3.23 -33.96 3.78
N GLU A 63 -2.34 -34.90 3.46
CA GLU A 63 -1.62 -35.63 4.51
C GLU A 63 -0.59 -34.72 5.20
N ILE A 64 -0.81 -34.38 6.47
CA ILE A 64 0.16 -33.60 7.26
C ILE A 64 1.11 -34.57 7.95
N ARG A 65 2.26 -34.83 7.31
CA ARG A 65 3.34 -35.65 7.87
C ARG A 65 4.48 -34.75 8.37
N LEU A 66 5.26 -35.24 9.33
CA LEU A 66 6.33 -34.47 9.98
C LEU A 66 7.34 -33.85 8.99
N TYR A 67 7.60 -34.49 7.86
CA TYR A 67 8.51 -33.94 6.84
C TYR A 67 8.01 -32.64 6.20
N VAL A 68 6.69 -32.37 6.22
CA VAL A 68 6.10 -31.18 5.60
C VAL A 68 6.54 -29.89 6.30
N PRO A 69 6.27 -29.70 7.61
CA PRO A 69 6.74 -28.51 8.32
C PRO A 69 8.27 -28.47 8.40
N VAL A 70 8.95 -29.61 8.46
CA VAL A 70 10.43 -29.68 8.48
C VAL A 70 11.01 -29.15 7.16
N ALA A 71 10.51 -29.60 6.01
CA ALA A 71 11.00 -29.15 4.69
C ALA A 71 10.75 -27.65 4.46
N ILE A 72 9.56 -27.17 4.83
CA ILE A 72 9.20 -25.74 4.74
C ILE A 72 10.12 -24.91 5.65
N GLY A 73 10.30 -25.34 6.91
CA GLY A 73 11.15 -24.68 7.88
C GLY A 73 12.62 -24.62 7.43
N LEU A 74 13.15 -25.73 6.89
CA LEU A 74 14.50 -25.78 6.33
C LEU A 74 14.67 -24.83 5.15
N GLY A 75 13.71 -24.78 4.21
CA GLY A 75 13.76 -23.84 3.09
C GLY A 75 13.72 -22.38 3.53
N PHE A 76 12.88 -22.08 4.52
CA PHE A 76 12.80 -20.75 5.13
C PHE A 76 14.12 -20.35 5.80
N LEU A 77 14.67 -21.21 6.67
CA LEU A 77 15.91 -20.94 7.40
C LEU A 77 17.10 -20.80 6.46
N THR A 78 17.22 -21.70 5.49
CA THR A 78 18.32 -21.68 4.51
C THR A 78 18.28 -20.39 3.70
N SER A 79 17.12 -20.01 3.15
CA SER A 79 17.02 -18.74 2.41
C SER A 79 17.24 -17.51 3.29
N ASN A 80 16.82 -17.55 4.56
CA ASN A 80 17.03 -16.43 5.48
C ASN A 80 18.52 -16.23 5.77
N PHE A 81 19.26 -17.33 5.96
CA PHE A 81 20.71 -17.29 6.18
C PHE A 81 21.47 -16.84 4.93
N LEU A 82 21.12 -17.36 3.74
CA LEU A 82 21.86 -17.09 2.50
C LEU A 82 21.56 -15.71 1.91
N VAL A 83 20.28 -15.34 1.81
CA VAL A 83 19.84 -14.20 0.97
C VAL A 83 19.00 -13.19 1.75
N GLY A 84 18.61 -13.47 3.01
CA GLY A 84 17.67 -12.65 3.77
C GLY A 84 18.02 -11.15 3.80
N ASN A 85 19.29 -10.82 4.08
CA ASN A 85 19.74 -9.43 4.14
C ASN A 85 19.72 -8.74 2.76
N VAL A 86 20.06 -9.46 1.70
CA VAL A 86 20.03 -8.95 0.31
C VAL A 86 18.58 -8.70 -0.11
N THR A 87 17.72 -9.70 0.08
CA THR A 87 16.29 -9.64 -0.22
C THR A 87 15.64 -8.45 0.48
N TYR A 88 15.88 -8.28 1.78
CA TYR A 88 15.36 -7.15 2.54
C TYR A 88 15.79 -5.79 1.97
N ARG A 89 17.09 -5.62 1.67
CA ARG A 89 17.63 -4.36 1.13
C ARG A 89 17.05 -4.02 -0.24
N VAL A 90 16.93 -5.02 -1.12
CA VAL A 90 16.34 -4.85 -2.46
C VAL A 90 14.89 -4.38 -2.35
N PHE A 91 14.07 -5.07 -1.56
CA PHE A 91 12.68 -4.68 -1.36
C PHE A 91 12.55 -3.30 -0.70
N LEU A 92 13.39 -3.00 0.29
CA LEU A 92 13.37 -1.70 0.95
C LEU A 92 13.68 -0.57 -0.04
N SER A 93 14.65 -0.77 -0.94
CA SER A 93 14.96 0.18 -2.01
C SER A 93 13.77 0.36 -2.96
N LEU A 94 13.19 -0.74 -3.43
CA LEU A 94 12.02 -0.72 -4.31
C LEU A 94 10.84 0.02 -3.68
N PHE A 95 10.46 -0.30 -2.44
CA PHE A 95 9.34 0.36 -1.77
C PHE A 95 9.60 1.84 -1.51
N ARG A 96 10.84 2.22 -1.19
CA ARG A 96 11.22 3.64 -1.07
C ARG A 96 11.08 4.36 -2.40
N SER A 97 11.51 3.76 -3.51
CA SER A 97 11.36 4.31 -4.85
C SER A 97 9.90 4.45 -5.25
N ILE A 98 9.09 3.40 -5.06
CA ILE A 98 7.64 3.41 -5.29
C ILE A 98 6.99 4.54 -4.48
N ARG A 99 7.33 4.69 -3.19
CA ARG A 99 6.78 5.75 -2.34
C ARG A 99 7.21 7.15 -2.81
N LYS A 100 8.41 7.31 -3.36
CA LYS A 100 8.84 8.58 -3.98
C LYS A 100 8.02 8.86 -5.25
N SER A 101 7.84 7.86 -6.11
CA SER A 101 7.03 7.98 -7.33
C SER A 101 5.56 8.28 -7.03
N LEU A 102 4.94 7.60 -6.06
CA LEU A 102 3.57 7.89 -5.63
C LEU A 102 3.45 9.31 -5.06
N ARG A 103 4.38 9.76 -4.23
CA ARG A 103 4.35 11.14 -3.71
C ARG A 103 4.50 12.17 -4.82
N TRP A 104 5.36 11.90 -5.80
CA TRP A 104 5.51 12.75 -6.97
C TRP A 104 4.20 12.79 -7.77
N LEU A 105 3.60 11.63 -8.07
CA LEU A 105 2.35 11.53 -8.83
C LEU A 105 1.18 12.22 -8.13
N VAL A 106 1.05 12.05 -6.82
CA VAL A 106 0.05 12.77 -6.01
C VAL A 106 0.28 14.28 -6.08
N ARG A 107 1.52 14.75 -5.92
CA ARG A 107 1.84 16.19 -5.97
C ARG A 107 1.68 16.81 -7.35
N THR A 108 2.01 16.09 -8.40
CA THR A 108 2.04 16.59 -9.77
C THR A 108 0.69 16.45 -10.48
N VAL A 109 -0.10 15.44 -10.14
CA VAL A 109 -1.37 15.15 -10.84
C VAL A 109 -2.57 15.50 -9.96
N ILE A 110 -2.62 14.95 -8.74
CA ILE A 110 -3.84 15.00 -7.92
C ILE A 110 -4.02 16.36 -7.26
N VAL A 111 -2.95 16.91 -6.67
CA VAL A 111 -3.01 18.22 -6.00
C VAL A 111 -3.39 19.35 -6.97
N PRO A 112 -2.74 19.51 -8.14
CA PRO A 112 -3.14 20.54 -9.08
C PRO A 112 -4.52 20.27 -9.67
N ALA A 113 -4.88 19.03 -10.04
CA ALA A 113 -6.23 18.73 -10.55
C ALA A 113 -7.34 19.09 -9.54
N LYS A 114 -7.12 18.84 -8.24
CA LYS A 114 -8.04 19.23 -7.16
C LYS A 114 -8.12 20.75 -6.98
N ASN A 115 -7.01 21.45 -7.18
CA ASN A 115 -6.99 22.91 -7.11
C ASN A 115 -7.67 23.54 -8.34
N THR A 116 -7.50 22.96 -9.53
CA THR A 116 -8.17 23.40 -10.75
C THR A 116 -9.67 23.13 -10.69
N SER A 117 -10.10 21.97 -10.20
CA SER A 117 -11.53 21.66 -10.05
C SER A 117 -12.20 22.57 -9.02
N ARG A 118 -11.53 22.88 -7.90
CA ARG A 118 -12.01 23.86 -6.92
C ARG A 118 -12.14 25.27 -7.51
N ARG A 119 -11.19 25.69 -8.35
CA ARG A 119 -11.25 26.99 -9.05
C ARG A 119 -12.41 27.05 -10.04
N ILE A 120 -12.60 26.01 -10.84
CA ILE A 120 -13.73 25.93 -11.79
C ILE A 120 -15.06 25.93 -11.03
N LEU A 121 -15.17 25.19 -9.93
CA LEU A 121 -16.38 25.16 -9.11
C LEU A 121 -16.66 26.51 -8.45
N SER A 122 -15.63 27.22 -7.97
CA SER A 122 -15.81 28.58 -7.43
C SER A 122 -16.22 29.58 -8.51
N THR A 123 -15.64 29.50 -9.71
CA THR A 123 -16.01 30.38 -10.83
C THR A 123 -17.43 30.12 -11.31
N LEU A 124 -17.84 28.85 -11.42
CA LEU A 124 -19.22 28.47 -11.74
C LEU A 124 -20.21 28.93 -10.67
N ARG A 125 -19.86 28.78 -9.38
CA ARG A 125 -20.69 29.26 -8.28
C ARG A 125 -20.87 30.77 -8.30
N GLN A 126 -19.80 31.51 -8.62
CA GLN A 126 -19.82 32.96 -8.74
C GLN A 126 -20.60 33.44 -9.97
N TRP A 127 -20.59 32.65 -11.05
CA TRP A 127 -21.38 32.90 -12.26
C TRP A 127 -22.88 32.58 -12.06
N LEU A 128 -23.20 31.51 -11.34
CA LEU A 128 -24.58 31.09 -11.02
C LEU A 128 -25.21 31.90 -9.88
N SER A 129 -24.41 32.57 -9.05
CA SER A 129 -24.88 33.51 -8.03
C SER A 129 -24.04 34.78 -8.09
N PRO A 130 -24.24 35.64 -9.10
CA PRO A 130 -23.64 36.96 -9.12
C PRO A 130 -24.13 37.68 -7.86
N SER A 131 -23.21 37.98 -6.95
CA SER A 131 -23.51 38.88 -5.84
C SER A 131 -23.88 40.21 -6.48
N GLU A 132 -25.09 40.74 -6.21
CA GLU A 132 -25.48 42.06 -6.67
C GLU A 132 -24.37 43.07 -6.33
N PRO A 133 -24.01 43.97 -7.26
CA PRO A 133 -23.01 44.99 -6.98
C PRO A 133 -23.44 45.77 -5.73
N PRO A 134 -22.49 46.25 -4.89
CA PRO A 134 -22.86 47.07 -3.74
C PRO A 134 -23.68 48.23 -4.27
N GLY A 135 -24.97 48.22 -3.92
CA GLY A 135 -25.92 49.24 -4.32
C GLY A 135 -25.35 50.60 -3.98
N ASN A 136 -25.41 51.50 -4.94
CA ASN A 136 -25.03 52.90 -4.84
C ASN A 136 -25.99 53.60 -3.86
N GLY A 137 -25.86 53.27 -2.57
CA GLY A 137 -26.69 53.76 -1.49
C GLY A 137 -25.88 54.74 -0.66
N ASN A 138 -26.20 56.02 -0.82
CA ASN A 138 -25.78 57.21 -0.05
C ASN A 138 -24.87 58.17 -0.82
N LEU A 139 -25.42 58.79 -1.87
CA LEU A 139 -25.12 60.21 -2.10
C LEU A 139 -25.86 61.00 -1.02
N PRO A 140 -25.18 61.85 -0.22
CA PRO A 140 -25.85 62.75 0.70
C PRO A 140 -26.70 63.75 -0.09
N PRO A 141 -27.86 64.19 0.44
CA PRO A 141 -28.74 65.11 -0.26
C PRO A 141 -28.02 66.44 -0.56
N GLU A 142 -28.05 66.82 -1.84
CA GLU A 142 -27.70 68.14 -2.33
C GLU A 142 -28.64 69.15 -1.64
N ASN A 143 -28.04 70.06 -0.86
CA ASN A 143 -28.74 71.05 -0.06
C ASN A 143 -29.20 72.20 -0.98
N PRO A 144 -30.50 72.51 -1.11
CA PRO A 144 -30.93 73.73 -1.79
C PRO A 144 -31.06 74.88 -0.77
N ALA A 145 -30.56 76.07 -1.16
CA ALA A 145 -30.62 77.41 -0.51
C ALA A 145 -29.21 77.92 -0.14
N ASP A 146 -28.72 79.09 -0.55
CA ASP A 146 -29.28 80.29 -1.21
C ASP A 146 -28.22 80.96 -2.09
#